data_AF-Q1PHT1-F1
#
_entry.id   AF-Q1PHT1-F1
#
_cell.length_a   1.000
_cell.length_b   1.000
_cell.length_c   1.000
_cell.angle_alpha   90.00
_cell.angle_beta   90.00
_cell.angle_gamma   90.00
#
_symmetry.space_group_name_H-M   'P 1'
#
loop_
_entity.id
_entity.type
_entity.pdbx_description
1 polymer ?
#
loop_
_entity_poly.entity_id
_entity_poly.type
_entity_poly.pdbx_seq_one_letter_code
_entity_poly.pdbx_strand_id
1 'polypeptide(L)' 'DDLYRGKVVADAQGKYAVRTTMPAPYQIPNKGPTGVLLEMMGSHTWRPAHVHFKVRKDGFVPLTTQVSTSEGR' A
#
# COMPACT_ATOMS: atom_id res chain seq x y z
N ASP A 1 -13.46 -9.78 8.55
CA ASP A 1 -12.12 -9.16 8.68
C ASP A 1 -11.54 -8.59 7.38
N ASP A 2 -12.36 -8.12 6.43
CA ASP A 2 -11.90 -7.58 5.14
C ASP A 2 -11.98 -6.04 5.06
N LEU A 3 -11.85 -5.36 6.20
CA LEU A 3 -11.84 -3.89 6.22
C LEU A 3 -10.66 -3.37 5.37
N TYR A 4 -10.98 -2.49 4.41
CA TYR A 4 -10.02 -1.94 3.41
C TYR A 4 -9.36 -2.99 2.50
N ARG A 5 -10.03 -4.12 2.26
CA ARG A 5 -9.58 -5.17 1.34
C ARG A 5 -10.69 -5.48 0.33
N GLY A 6 -10.31 -5.71 -0.93
CA GLY A 6 -11.28 -6.03 -1.97
C GLY A 6 -10.62 -6.54 -3.25
N LYS A 7 -11.44 -7.13 -4.12
CA LYS A 7 -11.07 -7.53 -5.48
C LYS A 7 -12.05 -6.85 -6.43
N VAL A 8 -11.53 -6.23 -7.48
CA VAL A 8 -12.33 -5.58 -8.53
C VAL A 8 -11.94 -6.19 -9.86
N VAL A 9 -12.93 -6.51 -10.69
CA VAL A 9 -12.75 -6.95 -12.06
C VAL A 9 -12.88 -5.73 -12.95
N ALA A 10 -11.90 -5.53 -13.85
CA ALA A 10 -11.97 -4.46 -14.82
C ALA A 10 -13.08 -4.74 -15.86
N ASP A 11 -13.69 -3.69 -16.39
CA ASP A 11 -14.71 -3.80 -17.43
C ASP A 11 -14.12 -4.23 -18.79
N ALA A 12 -14.99 -4.32 -19.81
CA ALA A 12 -14.59 -4.72 -21.16
C ALA A 12 -13.57 -3.75 -21.81
N GLN A 13 -13.46 -2.51 -21.33
CA GLN A 13 -12.50 -1.51 -21.76
C GLN A 13 -11.25 -1.48 -20.87
N GLY A 14 -11.14 -2.38 -19.89
CA GLY A 14 -10.03 -2.46 -18.95
C GLY A 14 -10.06 -1.42 -17.84
N LYS A 15 -11.18 -0.70 -17.64
CA LYS A 15 -11.31 0.31 -16.59
C LYS A 15 -11.82 -0.32 -15.30
N TYR A 16 -11.46 0.29 -14.18
CA TYR A 16 -11.94 -0.09 -12.85
C TYR A 16 -12.11 1.15 -11.97
N ALA A 17 -12.94 1.05 -10.94
CA ALA A 17 -13.12 2.10 -9.95
C ALA A 17 -13.12 1.50 -8.54
N VAL A 18 -12.46 2.18 -7.61
CA VAL A 18 -12.46 1.83 -6.18
C VAL A 18 -12.79 3.09 -5.40
N ARG A 19 -13.87 3.05 -4.61
CA ARG A 19 -14.22 4.11 -3.66
C ARG A 19 -13.79 3.66 -2.27
N THR A 20 -12.89 4.43 -1.64
CA THR A 20 -12.32 4.14 -0.32
C THR A 20 -11.99 5.46 0.39
N THR A 21 -11.49 5.39 1.62
CA THR A 21 -10.91 6.52 2.35
C THR A 21 -9.40 6.60 2.13
N MET A 22 -8.82 7.79 2.27
CA MET A 22 -7.37 7.98 2.24
C MET A 22 -6.73 7.24 3.44
N PRO A 23 -5.75 6.34 3.24
CA PRO A 23 -5.03 5.74 4.34
C PRO A 23 -4.13 6.78 5.02
N ALA A 24 -3.91 6.63 6.32
CA ALA A 24 -2.88 7.38 7.03
C ALA A 24 -1.47 6.82 6.71
N PRO A 25 -0.40 7.60 6.88
CA PRO A 25 0.96 7.08 6.96
C PRO A 25 1.08 5.97 8.00
N TYR A 26 1.98 5.04 7.73
CA TYR A 26 2.21 3.90 8.62
C TYR A 26 3.54 4.03 9.34
N GLN A 27 3.53 3.91 10.66
CA GLN A 27 4.74 3.81 11.48
C GLN A 27 5.03 2.35 11.81
N ILE A 28 6.26 1.90 11.56
CA ILE A 28 6.76 0.64 12.12
C ILE A 28 6.72 0.77 13.66
N PRO A 29 6.16 -0.20 14.41
CA PRO A 29 6.11 -0.12 15.86
C PRO A 29 7.50 0.07 16.48
N ASN A 30 7.72 1.22 17.14
CA ASN A 30 9.05 1.63 17.61
C ASN A 30 9.62 0.69 18.69
N LYS A 31 8.77 0.10 19.54
CA LYS A 31 9.20 -0.79 20.61
C LYS A 31 9.51 -2.23 20.15
N GLY A 32 9.31 -2.53 18.86
CA GLY A 32 9.65 -3.83 18.29
C GLY A 32 11.11 -3.89 17.82
N PRO A 33 11.66 -5.08 17.53
CA PRO A 33 13.05 -5.23 17.10
C PRO A 33 13.44 -4.35 15.91
N THR A 34 12.56 -4.23 14.91
CA THR A 34 12.78 -3.38 13.74
C THR A 34 12.78 -1.89 14.09
N GLY A 35 11.90 -1.46 15.00
CA GLY A 35 11.84 -0.08 15.46
C GLY A 35 13.13 0.33 16.17
N VAL A 36 13.58 -0.50 17.11
CA VAL A 36 14.85 -0.30 17.83
C VAL A 36 16.05 -0.27 16.86
N LEU A 37 16.10 -1.19 15.89
CA LEU A 37 17.15 -1.20 14.87
C LEU A 37 17.18 0.10 14.06
N LEU A 38 16.03 0.58 13.59
CA LEU A 38 15.94 1.82 12.82
C LEU A 38 16.39 3.03 13.63
N GLU A 39 16.03 3.09 14.91
CA GLU A 39 16.47 4.14 15.84
C GLU A 39 18.00 4.10 16.06
N MET A 40 18.58 2.91 16.26
CA MET A 40 20.03 2.74 16.41
C MET A 40 20.81 3.17 15.15
N MET A 41 20.19 3.08 13.97
CA MET A 41 20.77 3.55 12.71
C MET A 41 20.51 5.05 12.44
N GLY A 42 19.81 5.77 13.32
CA GLY A 42 19.42 7.16 13.12
C GLY A 42 18.36 7.37 12.03
N SER A 43 17.58 6.33 11.71
CA SER A 43 16.54 6.37 10.68
C SER A 43 15.15 6.64 11.27
N HIS A 44 14.19 7.00 10.41
CA HIS A 44 12.78 7.15 10.81
C HIS A 44 11.97 5.88 10.58
N THR A 45 10.88 5.71 11.31
CA THR A 45 10.00 4.51 11.22
C THR A 45 8.77 4.69 10.33
N TRP A 46 8.65 5.81 9.61
CA TRP A 46 7.48 6.15 8.82
C TRP A 46 7.51 5.68 7.37
N ARG A 47 6.34 5.29 6.87
CA ARG A 47 6.02 5.07 5.46
C ARG A 47 4.92 6.05 5.05
N PRO A 48 5.03 6.74 3.90
CA PRO A 48 3.95 7.60 3.39
C PRO A 48 2.64 6.84 3.21
N ALA A 49 1.51 7.55 3.17
CA ALA A 49 0.22 6.96 2.81
C ALA A 49 0.28 6.27 1.43
N HIS A 50 -0.21 5.03 1.34
CA HIS A 50 -0.18 4.25 0.10
C HIS A 50 -1.31 3.22 0.02
N VAL A 51 -1.70 2.88 -1.21
CA VAL A 51 -2.64 1.80 -1.53
C VAL A 51 -1.91 0.68 -2.25
N HIS A 52 -2.15 -0.56 -1.83
CA HIS A 52 -1.56 -1.75 -2.43
C HIS A 52 -2.40 -2.29 -3.58
N PHE A 53 -1.74 -2.64 -4.70
CA PHE A 53 -2.38 -3.30 -5.84
C PHE A 53 -1.68 -4.60 -6.19
N LYS A 54 -2.49 -5.63 -6.46
CA LYS A 54 -2.06 -6.89 -7.10
C LYS A 54 -2.92 -7.10 -8.34
N VAL A 55 -2.36 -6.87 -9.52
CA VAL A 55 -3.06 -6.94 -10.81
C VAL A 55 -2.68 -8.22 -11.53
N ARG A 56 -3.67 -8.95 -12.05
CA ARG A 56 -3.49 -10.23 -12.74
C ARG A 56 -4.42 -10.33 -13.94
N LYS A 57 -3.93 -10.98 -15.01
CA LYS A 57 -4.68 -11.39 -16.20
C LYS A 57 -3.91 -12.54 -16.85
N ASP A 58 -4.61 -13.56 -17.31
CA ASP A 58 -3.97 -14.69 -18.00
C ASP A 58 -3.22 -14.21 -19.24
N GLY A 59 -2.04 -14.79 -19.47
CA GLY A 59 -1.14 -14.37 -20.55
C GLY A 59 -0.29 -13.12 -20.24
N PHE A 60 -0.41 -12.52 -19.06
CA PHE A 60 0.39 -11.37 -18.62
C PHE A 60 1.18 -11.70 -17.35
N VAL A 61 2.33 -11.03 -17.17
CA VAL A 61 3.10 -11.10 -15.93
C VAL A 61 2.33 -10.37 -14.81
N PRO A 62 2.07 -10.99 -13.65
CA PRO A 62 1.43 -10.32 -12.52
C PRO A 62 2.18 -9.08 -12.04
N LEU A 63 1.46 -8.00 -11.74
CA LEU A 63 2.03 -6.78 -11.18
C LEU A 63 1.65 -6.65 -9.70
N THR A 64 2.65 -6.51 -8.84
CA THR A 64 2.48 -6.02 -7.47
C THR A 64 3.08 -4.64 -7.38
N THR A 65 2.29 -3.65 -6.99
CA THR A 65 2.74 -2.25 -6.89
C THR A 65 2.03 -1.51 -5.75
N GLN A 66 2.48 -0.30 -5.48
CA GLN A 66 1.86 0.64 -4.55
C GLN A 66 1.69 2.01 -5.20
N VAL A 67 0.58 2.67 -4.92
CA VAL A 67 0.36 4.08 -5.30
C VAL A 67 0.41 4.92 -4.04
N SER A 68 1.28 5.93 -4.05
CA SER A 68 1.45 6.89 -2.95
C SER A 68 0.86 8.25 -3.34
N THR A 69 0.49 9.06 -2.36
CA THR A 69 0.06 10.44 -2.61
C THR A 69 1.25 11.34 -2.95
N SER A 70 1.06 12.28 -3.88
CA SER A 70 2.11 13.20 -4.32
C SER A 70 2.61 14.16 -3.22
N GLU A 71 1.80 14.42 -2.19
CA GLU A 71 2.17 15.38 -1.13
C GLU A 71 2.93 14.76 0.05
N GLY A 72 3.23 13.45 0.03
CA GLY A 72 3.98 12.79 1.10
C GLY A 72 3.33 12.87 2.49
N ARG A 73 2.05 13.26 2.57
CA ARG A 73 1.25 13.34 3.80
C ARG A 73 0.78 11.98 4.28
#